data_AF-A0A7Y4T0B5-F1
#
_entry.id   AF-A0A7Y4T0B5-F1
#
_cell.length_a   1.000
_cell.length_b   1.000
_cell.length_c   1.000
_cell.angle_alpha   90.00
_cell.angle_beta   90.00
_cell.angle_gamma   90.00
#
_symmetry.space_group_name_H-M   'P 1'
#
loop_
_entity.id
_entity.type
_entity.pdbx_description
1 polymer ?
#
loop_
_entity_poly.entity_id
_entity_poly.type
_entity_poly.pdbx_seq_one_letter_code
_entity_poly.pdbx_strand_id
1 'polypeptide(L)'
;MLAFLNLGVLELVVIAAVAVLVFGKDLPQAASKAYLQVRKLRNAVDDLRRDSGIERELRNIENTVRAAEWEARRKDPVQSPATVARGALPESGGGSGAASAAVPPPPPAPEADSGRTDQPGGAPSAPTDAAS
;
A
#
# COMPACT_ATOMS: atom_id res chain seq x y z
N MET A 1 -5.89 -6.27 -12.36
CA MET A 1 -4.94 -5.33 -11.68
C MET A 1 -3.51 -5.51 -12.20
N LEU A 2 -3.26 -5.42 -13.50
CA LEU A 2 -1.91 -5.51 -14.10
C LEU A 2 -1.64 -4.40 -15.14
N ALA A 3 -2.58 -3.46 -15.32
CA ALA A 3 -2.47 -2.40 -16.32
C ALA A 3 -1.31 -1.42 -16.05
N PHE A 4 -0.89 -1.27 -14.79
CA PHE A 4 0.22 -0.37 -14.42
C PHE A 4 1.62 -0.92 -14.72
N LEU A 5 1.76 -2.22 -14.99
CA LEU A 5 3.07 -2.82 -15.31
C LEU A 5 3.45 -2.70 -16.80
N ASN A 6 2.50 -2.28 -17.64
CA ASN A 6 2.72 -1.92 -19.04
C ASN A 6 2.88 -0.39 -19.20
N LEU A 7 3.39 0.30 -18.17
CA LEU A 7 3.76 1.71 -18.29
C LEU A 7 4.90 1.82 -19.30
N GLY A 8 4.55 2.10 -20.55
CA GLY A 8 5.52 2.32 -21.60
C GLY A 8 6.36 3.56 -21.29
N VAL A 9 7.57 3.63 -21.86
CA VAL A 9 8.43 4.83 -21.75
C VAL A 9 7.66 6.11 -22.10
N LEU A 10 6.75 6.03 -23.07
CA LEU A 10 5.89 7.14 -23.49
C LEU A 10 4.93 7.62 -22.38
N GLU A 11 4.33 6.70 -21.62
CA GLU A 11 3.40 7.04 -20.54
C GLU A 11 4.14 7.70 -19.36
N LEU A 12 5.33 7.22 -19.06
CA LEU A 12 6.22 7.82 -18.05
C LEU A 12 6.59 9.27 -18.43
N VAL A 13 6.84 9.53 -19.71
CA VAL A 13 7.09 10.89 -20.23
C VAL A 13 5.85 11.78 -20.09
N VAL A 14 4.64 11.26 -20.39
CA VAL A 14 3.39 12.03 -20.23
C VAL A 14 3.17 12.39 -18.75
N ILE A 15 3.35 11.43 -17.83
CA ILE A 15 3.23 11.68 -16.39
C ILE A 15 4.26 12.72 -15.94
N ALA A 16 5.51 12.61 -16.40
CA ALA A 16 6.55 13.59 -16.09
C ALA A 16 6.18 14.99 -16.63
N ALA A 17 5.65 15.10 -17.84
CA ALA A 17 5.20 16.36 -18.41
C ALA A 17 4.04 16.98 -17.61
N VAL A 18 3.05 16.18 -17.23
CA VAL A 18 1.93 16.63 -16.37
C VAL A 18 2.45 17.07 -15.00
N ALA A 19 3.36 16.32 -14.40
CA ALA A 19 3.97 16.70 -13.12
C ALA A 19 4.73 18.04 -13.24
N VAL A 20 5.49 18.26 -14.31
CA VAL A 20 6.16 19.54 -14.55
C VAL A 20 5.15 20.66 -14.82
N LEU A 21 4.02 20.42 -15.47
CA LEU A 21 2.98 21.44 -15.67
C LEU A 21 2.28 21.82 -14.35
N VAL A 22 2.00 20.85 -13.49
CA VAL A 22 1.31 21.07 -12.20
C VAL A 22 2.24 21.68 -11.16
N PHE A 23 3.44 21.13 -11.01
CA PHE A 23 4.40 21.53 -9.97
C PHE A 23 5.44 22.56 -10.45
N GLY A 24 5.66 22.68 -11.76
CA GLY A 24 6.61 23.63 -12.34
C GLY A 24 8.02 23.48 -11.78
N LYS A 25 8.62 24.63 -11.44
CA LYS A 25 9.92 24.75 -10.79
C LYS A 25 9.96 24.28 -9.33
N ASP A 26 8.79 24.08 -8.72
CA ASP A 26 8.69 23.73 -7.29
C ASP A 26 8.69 22.19 -7.09
N LEU A 27 8.62 21.41 -8.18
CA LEU A 27 8.76 19.95 -8.20
C LEU A 27 10.01 19.44 -7.43
N PRO A 28 11.24 19.91 -7.70
CA PRO A 28 12.43 19.46 -6.97
C PRO A 28 12.36 19.77 -5.47
N GLN A 29 11.72 20.88 -5.10
CA GLN A 29 11.55 21.27 -3.69
C GLN A 29 10.53 20.36 -2.98
N ALA A 30 9.42 20.02 -3.63
CA ALA A 30 8.44 19.05 -3.13
C ALA A 30 9.04 17.65 -3.01
N ALA A 31 9.76 17.20 -4.05
CA ALA A 31 10.45 15.91 -4.07
C ALA A 31 11.49 15.79 -2.95
N SER A 32 12.25 16.86 -2.68
CA SER A 32 13.24 16.88 -1.60
C SER A 32 12.60 16.71 -0.22
N LYS A 33 11.48 17.40 0.04
CA LYS A 33 10.73 17.27 1.30
C LYS A 33 10.14 15.87 1.46
N ALA A 34 9.53 15.34 0.40
CA ALA A 34 9.00 13.98 0.39
C ALA A 34 10.11 12.94 0.61
N TYR A 35 11.26 13.11 -0.03
CA TYR A 35 12.40 12.20 0.12
C TYR A 35 12.90 12.13 1.57
N LEU A 36 12.97 13.27 2.27
CA LEU A 36 13.34 13.30 3.69
C LEU A 36 12.33 12.55 4.56
N GLN A 37 11.03 12.66 4.28
CA GLN A 37 9.99 11.92 4.99
C GLN A 37 10.07 10.42 4.72
N VAL A 38 10.23 10.04 3.45
CA VAL A 38 10.40 8.64 3.04
C VAL A 38 11.65 8.03 3.67
N ARG A 39 12.75 8.78 3.77
CA ARG A 39 13.97 8.32 4.45
C ARG A 39 13.73 8.07 5.94
N LYS A 40 13.03 8.98 6.64
CA LYS A 40 12.67 8.78 8.05
C LYS A 40 11.76 7.57 8.23
N LEU A 41 10.75 7.43 7.38
CA LEU A 41 9.85 6.28 7.39
C LEU A 41 10.63 4.97 7.16
N ARG A 42 11.54 4.94 6.18
CA ARG A 42 12.35 3.76 5.90
C ARG A 42 13.21 3.39 7.09
N ASN A 43 13.85 4.35 7.75
CA ASN A 43 14.63 4.10 8.96
C ASN A 43 13.74 3.59 10.10
N ALA A 44 12.58 4.21 10.32
CA ALA A 44 11.63 3.78 11.35
C ALA A 44 11.08 2.36 11.07
N VAL A 45 10.83 2.02 9.81
CA VAL A 45 10.43 0.67 9.40
C VAL A 45 11.56 -0.33 9.59
N ASP A 46 12.80 0.06 9.31
CA ASP A 46 13.98 -0.81 9.50
C ASP A 46 14.29 -1.05 10.98
N ASP A 47 14.18 -0.01 11.81
CA ASP A 47 14.27 -0.11 13.26
C ASP A 47 13.11 -0.94 13.81
N LEU A 48 11.88 -0.70 13.36
CA LEU A 48 10.72 -1.51 13.77
C LEU A 48 10.93 -2.96 13.38
N ARG A 49 11.42 -3.24 12.17
CA ARG A 49 11.72 -4.61 11.72
C ARG A 49 12.77 -5.29 12.60
N ARG A 50 13.82 -4.56 13.00
CA ARG A 50 14.84 -5.05 13.95
C ARG A 50 14.28 -5.29 15.35
N ASP A 51 13.50 -4.36 15.89
CA ASP A 51 13.03 -4.38 17.28
C ASP A 51 11.83 -5.31 17.49
N SER A 52 10.95 -5.43 16.50
CA SER A 52 9.78 -6.30 16.56
C SER A 52 10.11 -7.79 16.52
N GLY A 53 11.36 -8.16 16.26
CA GLY A 53 11.75 -9.57 16.13
C GLY A 53 11.00 -10.28 15.00
N ILE A 54 10.53 -9.52 13.99
CA ILE A 54 9.79 -10.06 12.85
C ILE A 54 10.62 -11.13 12.15
N GLU A 55 11.96 -11.07 12.13
CA GLU A 55 12.78 -12.18 11.60
C GLU A 55 12.56 -13.52 12.33
N ARG A 56 12.28 -13.51 13.64
CA ARG A 56 11.93 -14.71 14.41
C ARG A 56 10.53 -15.20 14.06
N GLU A 57 9.57 -14.28 13.95
CA GLU A 57 8.20 -14.63 13.61
C GLU A 57 8.07 -15.10 12.16
N LEU A 58 8.75 -14.46 11.20
CA LEU A 58 8.79 -14.88 9.79
C LEU A 58 9.37 -16.29 9.65
N ARG A 59 10.47 -16.58 10.36
CA ARG A 59 11.05 -17.93 10.37
C ARG A 59 10.10 -18.96 10.99
N ASN A 60 9.32 -18.54 11.98
CA ASN A 60 8.31 -19.41 12.58
C ASN A 60 7.14 -19.65 11.61
N ILE A 61 6.65 -18.61 10.93
CA ILE A 61 5.59 -18.68 9.92
C ILE A 61 6.03 -19.55 8.74
N GLU A 62 7.26 -19.38 8.23
CA GLU A 62 7.81 -20.25 7.18
C GLU A 62 7.81 -21.73 7.59
N ASN A 63 8.23 -22.02 8.83
CA ASN A 63 8.19 -23.38 9.36
C ASN A 63 6.76 -23.92 9.51
N THR A 64 5.81 -23.10 10.00
CA THR A 64 4.40 -23.48 10.13
C THR A 64 3.75 -23.72 8.76
N VAL A 65 4.00 -22.84 7.79
CA VAL A 65 3.49 -22.98 6.42
C VAL A 65 4.07 -24.22 5.75
N ARG A 66 5.38 -24.47 5.90
CA ARG A 66 6.03 -25.67 5.35
C ARG A 66 5.50 -26.95 5.98
N ALA A 67 5.26 -26.95 7.30
CA ALA A 67 4.64 -28.08 7.99
C ALA A 67 3.19 -28.30 7.52
N ALA A 68 2.41 -27.23 7.37
CA ALA A 68 1.05 -27.29 6.85
C ALA A 68 1.00 -27.78 5.39
N GLU A 69 1.93 -27.36 4.53
CA GLU A 69 2.03 -27.85 3.15
C GLU A 69 2.39 -29.34 3.10
N TRP A 70 3.30 -29.80 3.96
CA TRP A 70 3.63 -31.21 4.11
C TRP A 70 2.45 -32.04 4.59
N GLU A 71 1.64 -31.51 5.50
CA GLU A 71 0.45 -32.17 6.00
C GLU A 71 -0.69 -32.19 4.98
N ALA A 72 -0.85 -31.11 4.20
CA ALA A 72 -1.78 -31.06 3.07
C ALA A 72 -1.40 -32.07 1.97
N ARG A 73 -0.11 -32.14 1.58
CA ARG A 73 0.38 -33.16 0.64
C ARG A 73 0.20 -34.59 1.13
N ARG A 74 0.25 -34.83 2.45
CA ARG A 74 -0.01 -36.15 3.04
C ARG A 74 -1.51 -36.49 3.10
N LYS A 75 -2.38 -35.49 3.22
CA LYS A 75 -3.84 -35.69 3.24
C LYS A 75 -4.45 -35.82 1.83
N ASP A 76 -3.73 -35.42 0.77
CA ASP A 76 -4.10 -35.66 -0.64
C ASP A 76 -3.16 -36.65 -1.38
N PRO A 77 -3.13 -37.95 -1.06
CA PRO A 77 -2.35 -38.92 -1.83
C PRO A 77 -3.01 -39.38 -3.17
N VAL A 78 -4.02 -38.69 -3.71
CA VAL A 78 -4.85 -39.24 -4.82
C VAL A 78 -5.07 -38.33 -6.04
N GLN A 79 -4.20 -37.35 -6.32
CA GLN A 79 -4.18 -36.74 -7.66
C GLN A 79 -2.83 -36.85 -8.34
N SER A 80 -2.62 -38.05 -8.90
CA SER A 80 -1.67 -38.32 -9.98
C SER A 80 -1.74 -37.25 -11.08
N PRO A 81 -0.65 -36.55 -11.40
CA PRO A 81 -0.58 -35.64 -12.53
C PRO A 81 -0.31 -36.45 -13.80
N ALA A 82 -1.29 -37.19 -14.30
CA ALA A 82 -1.15 -37.95 -15.54
C ALA A 82 -2.25 -37.69 -16.58
N THR A 83 -3.21 -36.79 -16.34
CA THR A 83 -4.32 -36.61 -17.30
C THR A 83 -4.91 -35.20 -17.30
N VAL A 84 -4.14 -34.17 -17.64
CA VAL A 84 -4.70 -32.96 -18.27
C VAL A 84 -3.78 -32.47 -19.38
N ALA A 85 -3.43 -33.39 -20.27
CA ALA A 85 -2.86 -33.09 -21.58
C ALA A 85 -3.69 -33.82 -22.63
N ARG A 86 -5.00 -33.55 -22.69
CA ARG A 86 -5.79 -33.83 -23.89
C ARG A 86 -7.15 -33.16 -23.87
N GLY A 87 -7.36 -32.26 -24.83
CA GLY A 87 -8.61 -32.22 -25.57
C GLY A 87 -9.48 -30.99 -25.38
N ALA A 88 -9.72 -30.35 -26.53
CA ALA A 88 -10.94 -29.63 -26.90
C ALA A 88 -11.08 -28.16 -26.46
N LEU A 89 -10.56 -27.28 -27.33
CA LEU A 89 -11.41 -26.21 -27.90
C LEU A 89 -12.67 -26.88 -28.51
N PRO A 90 -13.87 -26.32 -28.28
CA PRO A 90 -14.45 -25.45 -29.29
C PRO A 90 -15.23 -24.24 -28.74
N GLU A 91 -15.15 -23.17 -29.54
CA GLU A 91 -16.22 -22.26 -29.97
C GLU A 91 -17.46 -21.94 -29.11
N SER A 92 -17.72 -20.62 -29.10
CA SER A 92 -18.99 -20.00 -29.50
C SER A 92 -20.22 -20.15 -28.61
N GLY A 93 -20.75 -19.01 -28.16
CA GLY A 93 -22.09 -18.95 -27.58
C GLY A 93 -22.34 -17.65 -26.84
N GLY A 94 -22.87 -16.66 -27.54
CA GLY A 94 -23.32 -15.40 -26.97
C GLY A 94 -24.36 -15.58 -25.87
N GLY A 95 -24.26 -14.71 -24.86
CA GLY A 95 -25.21 -14.59 -23.77
C GLY A 95 -25.22 -13.17 -23.27
N SER A 96 -25.93 -12.30 -24.01
CA SER A 96 -26.33 -10.98 -23.56
C SER A 96 -27.18 -11.14 -22.29
N GLY A 97 -26.62 -10.75 -21.15
CA GLY A 97 -27.30 -10.70 -19.87
C GLY A 97 -27.03 -9.35 -19.22
N ALA A 98 -27.91 -8.40 -19.49
CA ALA A 98 -27.94 -7.12 -18.81
C ALA A 98 -28.18 -7.31 -17.31
N ALA A 99 -27.10 -7.33 -16.53
CA ALA A 99 -27.18 -7.20 -15.08
C ALA A 99 -27.10 -5.71 -14.73
N SER A 100 -28.28 -5.10 -14.63
CA SER A 100 -28.50 -3.87 -13.89
C SER A 100 -28.09 -4.11 -12.44
N ALA A 101 -26.97 -3.53 -12.01
CA ALA A 101 -26.52 -3.56 -10.63
C ALA A 101 -26.36 -2.13 -10.11
N ALA A 102 -27.37 -1.76 -9.32
CA ALA A 102 -27.48 -0.70 -8.33
C ALA A 102 -26.26 0.23 -8.15
N VAL A 103 -26.53 1.52 -8.34
CA VAL A 103 -25.75 2.64 -7.81
C VAL A 103 -25.62 2.46 -6.28
N PRO A 104 -24.41 2.43 -5.71
CA PRO A 104 -24.24 2.43 -4.26
C PRO A 104 -24.72 3.76 -3.67
N PRO A 105 -25.32 3.75 -2.46
CA PRO A 105 -25.72 4.99 -1.79
C PRO A 105 -24.49 5.87 -1.52
N PRO A 106 -24.63 7.21 -1.58
CA PRO A 106 -23.55 8.13 -1.28
C PRO A 106 -23.08 7.95 0.18
N PRO A 107 -21.78 8.16 0.45
CA PRO A 107 -21.26 8.13 1.81
C PRO A 107 -21.93 9.19 2.69
N PRO A 108 -22.10 8.93 4.00
CA PRO A 108 -22.60 9.94 4.93
C PRO A 108 -21.66 11.15 4.94
N ALA A 109 -22.25 12.34 4.94
CA ALA A 109 -21.52 13.59 5.05
C ALA A 109 -20.65 13.59 6.33
N PRO A 110 -19.45 14.20 6.30
CA PRO A 110 -18.66 14.38 7.51
C PRO A 110 -19.47 15.24 8.49
N GLU A 111 -19.79 14.64 9.64
CA GLU A 111 -20.31 15.35 10.79
C GLU A 111 -19.26 16.41 11.17
N ALA A 112 -19.69 17.67 11.15
CA ALA A 112 -18.88 18.79 11.59
C ALA A 112 -18.60 18.63 13.09
N ASP A 113 -17.42 18.09 13.40
CA ASP A 113 -16.88 18.05 14.75
C ASP A 113 -16.63 19.49 15.23
N SER A 114 -17.66 20.02 15.86
CA SER A 114 -17.68 21.31 16.53
C SER A 114 -17.29 21.09 18.00
N GLY A 115 -16.07 20.61 18.23
CA GLY A 115 -15.44 20.51 19.53
C GLY A 115 -14.14 21.31 19.54
N ARG A 116 -14.16 22.62 19.79
CA ARG A 116 -14.09 23.18 21.15
C ARG A 116 -13.01 22.51 22.00
N THR A 117 -11.82 23.11 22.04
CA THR A 117 -11.24 23.50 23.32
C THR A 117 -10.24 24.65 23.13
N ASP A 118 -10.66 25.80 23.64
CA ASP A 118 -9.79 26.86 24.10
C ASP A 118 -8.63 26.30 24.94
N GLN A 119 -7.39 26.61 24.58
CA GLN A 119 -6.30 26.62 25.55
C GLN A 119 -5.62 27.99 25.49
N PRO A 120 -5.89 28.87 26.45
CA PRO A 120 -5.20 30.15 26.58
C PRO A 120 -3.93 29.97 27.44
N GLY A 121 -2.89 30.71 27.09
CA GLY A 121 -1.98 31.28 28.07
C GLY A 121 -0.82 30.40 28.54
N GLY A 122 0.31 30.50 27.83
CA GLY A 122 1.63 30.23 28.37
C GLY A 122 2.58 31.34 27.93
N ALA A 123 2.71 32.39 28.74
CA ALA A 123 3.56 33.53 28.48
C ALA A 123 5.06 33.15 28.50
N PRO A 124 5.91 33.87 27.74
CA PRO A 124 7.36 33.67 27.72
C PRO A 124 8.00 34.20 29.02
N SER A 125 8.72 33.32 29.73
CA SER A 125 9.64 33.74 30.78
C SER A 125 10.95 34.20 30.14
N ALA A 126 11.20 35.50 30.19
CA ALA A 126 12.44 36.14 29.80
C ALA A 126 13.49 36.04 30.95
N PRO A 127 14.75 36.47 30.71
CA PRO A 127 15.96 35.87 31.26
C PRO A 127 16.34 36.39 32.64
N THR A 128 16.96 35.50 33.44
CA THR A 128 17.67 35.87 34.66
C THR A 128 19.10 36.26 34.31
N ASP A 129 19.37 37.55 34.43
CA ASP A 129 20.68 38.15 34.61
C ASP A 129 21.41 37.62 35.87
N ALA A 130 22.71 37.85 35.88
CA ALA A 130 23.63 37.92 37.02
C ALA A 130 24.50 36.70 37.33
N ALA A 131 25.80 36.86 37.02
CA ALA A 131 26.97 36.62 37.89
C ALA A 131 28.18 36.32 36.99
N SER A 132 29.40 36.84 37.16
CA SER A 132 30.02 37.86 38.00
C SER A 132 31.39 38.13 37.37
#